data_AF-A0A0G3UKX1-F1
#
_entry.id   AF-A0A0G3UKX1-F1
#
_cell.length_a   1.000
_cell.length_b   1.000
_cell.length_c   1.000
_cell.angle_alpha   90.00
_cell.angle_beta   90.00
_cell.angle_gamma   90.00
#
_symmetry.space_group_name_H-M   'P 1'
#
loop_
_entity.id
_entity.type
_entity.pdbx_description
1 polymer ?
#
loop_
_entity_poly.entity_id
_entity_poly.type
_entity_poly.pdbx_seq_one_letter_code
_entity_poly.pdbx_strand_id
1 'polypeptide(L)'
;MRLASVPAADGGGGGGGGGGDADVQSTRPAWTAAGTAVGGLAGDVKKALTGLETGQTGLAAKGAVESAGAQSEVYASWKTYLEALSGRCTALQGKLERAGNDLFLTDDNLNGLFTELAKQYQDTPATGGQER
;
A
#
# COMPACT_ATOMS: atom_id res chain seq x y z
N MET A 1 11.86 9.42 6.94
CA MET A 1 11.13 10.48 6.19
C MET A 1 9.70 10.59 6.71
N ARG A 2 9.19 11.82 6.90
CA ARG A 2 7.79 12.10 7.30
C ARG A 2 6.93 12.31 6.05
N LEU A 3 5.79 11.62 5.94
CA LEU A 3 4.78 11.90 4.91
C LEU A 3 3.57 12.53 5.61
N ALA A 4 3.14 13.70 5.14
CA ALA A 4 2.00 14.42 5.72
C ALA A 4 0.68 13.71 5.40
N SER A 5 -0.16 13.50 6.41
CA SER A 5 -1.50 12.94 6.31
C SER A 5 -2.53 14.01 5.90
N VAL A 6 -3.48 13.62 5.03
CA VAL A 6 -4.69 14.40 4.73
C VAL A 6 -5.66 14.22 5.90
N PRO A 7 -6.30 15.29 6.42
CA PRO A 7 -7.13 15.18 7.62
C PRO A 7 -8.34 14.27 7.38
N ALA A 8 -8.59 13.37 8.33
CA ALA A 8 -9.79 12.55 8.37
C ALA A 8 -11.03 13.42 8.62
N ALA A 9 -12.10 13.18 7.86
CA ALA A 9 -13.38 13.85 8.07
C ALA A 9 -13.96 13.49 9.44
N ASP A 10 -14.32 14.51 10.21
CA ASP A 10 -14.76 14.44 11.59
C ASP A 10 -16.05 13.62 11.79
N GLY A 11 -16.01 12.70 12.76
CA GLY A 11 -17.14 11.85 13.15
C GLY A 11 -17.09 11.38 14.60
N GLY A 12 -17.05 12.34 15.55
CA GLY A 12 -17.71 12.25 16.87
C GLY A 12 -17.23 11.25 17.94
N GLY A 13 -16.60 11.78 19.01
CA GLY A 13 -17.04 11.47 20.39
C GLY A 13 -16.10 10.74 21.37
N GLY A 14 -15.13 11.47 21.96
CA GLY A 14 -14.86 11.48 23.42
C GLY A 14 -13.83 10.52 24.03
N GLY A 15 -12.72 11.06 24.55
CA GLY A 15 -11.92 10.41 25.61
C GLY A 15 -10.40 10.66 25.64
N GLY A 16 -9.99 11.89 25.99
CA GLY A 16 -8.71 12.34 26.57
C GLY A 16 -7.39 11.56 26.39
N GLY A 17 -6.39 12.24 25.79
CA GLY A 17 -4.96 12.03 26.11
C GLY A 17 -3.99 12.32 24.97
N GLY A 18 -3.31 13.48 25.01
CA GLY A 18 -2.03 13.71 24.34
C GLY A 18 -2.08 14.00 22.84
N GLY A 19 -2.16 15.28 22.48
CA GLY A 19 -2.01 15.76 21.12
C GLY A 19 -0.61 15.48 20.57
N GLY A 20 -0.60 14.79 19.43
CA GLY A 20 0.56 14.40 18.65
C GLY A 20 0.12 13.20 17.83
N ASP A 21 -0.51 13.47 16.69
CA ASP A 21 -0.76 12.48 15.63
C ASP A 21 0.49 11.62 15.53
N ALA A 22 0.39 10.33 15.89
CA ALA A 22 1.55 9.46 15.98
C ALA A 22 2.19 9.46 14.60
N ASP A 23 3.28 10.23 14.45
CA ASP A 23 4.02 10.40 13.22
C ASP A 23 4.07 9.04 12.53
N VAL A 24 3.46 8.91 11.35
CA VAL A 24 3.51 7.64 10.61
C VAL A 24 4.98 7.40 10.29
N GLN A 25 5.63 6.61 11.12
CA GLN A 25 7.01 6.24 10.91
C GLN A 25 7.02 5.38 9.65
N SER A 26 7.56 5.95 8.58
CA SER A 26 7.89 5.23 7.36
C SER A 26 8.92 4.17 7.74
N THR A 27 8.45 2.97 8.03
CA THR A 27 9.26 1.82 8.40
C THR A 27 9.04 0.72 7.37
N ARG A 28 10.03 -0.17 7.21
CA ARG A 28 9.89 -1.34 6.32
C ARG A 28 8.60 -2.13 6.58
N PRO A 29 8.22 -2.46 7.83
CA PRO A 29 6.97 -3.16 8.09
C PRO A 29 5.72 -2.43 7.60
N ALA A 30 5.66 -1.09 7.72
CA ALA A 30 4.53 -0.31 7.25
C ALA A 30 4.37 -0.40 5.71
N TRP A 31 5.47 -0.29 4.97
CA TRP A 31 5.47 -0.46 3.51
C TRP A 31 5.12 -1.89 3.08
N THR A 32 5.64 -2.91 3.78
CA THR A 32 5.30 -4.31 3.53
C THR A 32 3.82 -4.60 3.82
N ALA A 33 3.28 -4.05 4.90
CA ALA A 33 1.86 -4.21 5.25
C ALA A 33 0.95 -3.55 4.20
N ALA A 34 1.29 -2.33 3.76
CA ALA A 34 0.58 -1.66 2.69
C ALA A 34 0.64 -2.46 1.36
N GLY A 35 1.82 -2.98 1.01
CA GLY A 35 2.00 -3.85 -0.15
C GLY A 35 1.11 -5.10 -0.07
N THR A 36 1.08 -5.77 1.08
CA THR A 36 0.25 -6.94 1.34
C THR A 36 -1.24 -6.65 1.22
N ALA A 37 -1.71 -5.53 1.79
CA ALA A 37 -3.11 -5.12 1.71
C ALA A 37 -3.53 -4.85 0.26
N VAL A 38 -2.71 -4.13 -0.51
CA VAL A 38 -2.97 -3.87 -1.94
C VAL A 38 -2.90 -5.16 -2.77
N GLY A 39 -2.00 -6.08 -2.45
CA GLY A 39 -1.94 -7.41 -3.06
C GLY A 39 -3.19 -8.24 -2.80
N GLY A 40 -3.73 -8.18 -1.57
CA GLY A 40 -5.02 -8.78 -1.21
C GLY A 40 -6.16 -8.24 -2.08
N LEU A 41 -6.24 -6.92 -2.22
CA LEU A 41 -7.22 -6.27 -3.11
C LEU A 41 -7.05 -6.73 -4.57
N ALA A 42 -5.82 -6.85 -5.07
CA ALA A 42 -5.57 -7.37 -6.43
C ALA A 42 -6.13 -8.80 -6.60
N GLY A 43 -6.00 -9.63 -5.55
CA GLY A 43 -6.56 -10.98 -5.50
C GLY A 43 -8.08 -11.00 -5.50
N ASP A 44 -8.72 -10.14 -4.70
CA ASP A 44 -10.18 -10.06 -4.64
C ASP A 44 -10.78 -9.53 -5.95
N VAL A 45 -10.11 -8.58 -6.62
CA VAL A 45 -10.48 -8.14 -7.97
C VAL A 45 -10.39 -9.29 -8.98
N LYS A 46 -9.37 -10.15 -8.90
CA LYS A 46 -9.27 -11.35 -9.76
C LYS A 46 -10.43 -12.32 -9.51
N LYS A 47 -10.79 -12.56 -8.25
CA LYS A 47 -11.95 -13.40 -7.91
C LYS A 47 -13.24 -12.82 -8.50
N ALA A 48 -13.43 -11.50 -8.38
CA ALA A 48 -14.58 -10.81 -8.96
C ALA A 48 -14.61 -10.94 -10.49
N LEU A 49 -13.46 -10.79 -11.17
CA LEU A 49 -13.33 -11.02 -12.61
C LEU A 49 -13.70 -12.47 -12.99
N THR A 50 -13.20 -13.48 -12.27
CA THR A 50 -13.59 -14.87 -12.51
C THR A 50 -15.09 -15.09 -12.30
N GLY A 51 -15.69 -14.46 -11.29
CA GLY A 51 -17.13 -14.47 -11.08
C GLY A 51 -17.91 -13.86 -12.24
N LEU A 52 -17.43 -12.73 -12.77
CA LEU A 52 -18.01 -12.06 -13.94
C LEU A 52 -17.93 -12.95 -15.20
N GLU A 53 -16.78 -13.57 -15.47
CA GLU A 53 -16.60 -14.48 -16.61
C GLU A 53 -17.48 -15.73 -16.50
N THR A 54 -17.60 -16.27 -15.29
CA THR A 54 -18.49 -17.40 -15.01
C THR A 54 -19.94 -17.01 -15.24
N GLY A 55 -20.38 -15.86 -14.72
CA GLY A 55 -21.73 -15.35 -14.92
C GLY A 55 -22.07 -15.01 -16.38
N GLN A 56 -21.07 -14.68 -17.20
CA GLN A 56 -21.24 -14.46 -18.64
C GLN A 56 -21.48 -15.76 -19.42
N THR A 57 -21.03 -16.89 -18.89
CA THR A 57 -21.11 -18.18 -19.58
C THR A 57 -22.57 -18.56 -19.82
N GLY A 58 -22.91 -18.87 -21.07
CA GLY A 58 -24.28 -19.24 -21.46
C GLY A 58 -25.19 -18.05 -21.83
N LEU A 59 -24.78 -16.81 -21.58
CA LEU A 59 -25.50 -15.61 -22.04
C LEU A 59 -25.22 -15.26 -23.51
N ALA A 60 -24.50 -16.12 -24.23
CA ALA A 60 -24.09 -15.94 -25.63
C ALA A 60 -25.24 -16.14 -26.64
N ALA A 61 -26.38 -15.45 -26.46
CA ALA A 61 -27.31 -15.20 -27.55
C ALA A 61 -26.90 -13.90 -28.23
N LYS A 62 -25.82 -13.95 -29.03
CA LYS A 62 -25.32 -12.80 -29.79
C LYS A 62 -26.44 -12.20 -30.64
N GLY A 63 -26.90 -11.00 -30.27
CA GLY A 63 -27.60 -10.09 -31.19
C GLY A 63 -29.05 -10.44 -31.55
N ALA A 64 -29.72 -11.37 -30.86
CA ALA A 64 -31.13 -11.65 -31.14
C ALA A 64 -32.07 -10.56 -30.59
N VAL A 65 -31.65 -9.83 -29.55
CA VAL A 65 -32.42 -8.76 -28.89
C VAL A 65 -31.46 -7.67 -28.40
N GLU A 66 -31.87 -6.40 -28.46
CA GLU A 66 -31.04 -5.24 -28.07
C GLU A 66 -30.46 -5.35 -26.66
N SER A 67 -31.22 -5.90 -25.71
CA SER A 67 -30.79 -6.11 -24.33
C SER A 67 -29.57 -7.05 -24.22
N ALA A 68 -29.45 -8.04 -25.11
CA ALA A 68 -28.29 -8.93 -25.13
C ALA A 68 -27.04 -8.22 -25.66
N GLY A 69 -27.20 -7.28 -26.61
CA GLY A 69 -26.12 -6.42 -27.08
C GLY A 69 -25.60 -5.51 -25.97
N ALA A 70 -26.51 -4.77 -25.33
CA ALA A 70 -26.17 -3.90 -24.20
C ALA A 70 -25.50 -4.66 -23.05
N GLN A 71 -25.98 -5.87 -22.73
CA GLN A 71 -25.37 -6.73 -21.71
C GLN A 71 -23.92 -7.11 -22.07
N SER A 72 -23.66 -7.46 -23.33
CA SER A 72 -22.31 -7.81 -23.80
C SER A 72 -21.34 -6.63 -23.73
N GLU A 73 -21.80 -5.42 -24.03
CA GLU A 73 -21.00 -4.20 -23.93
C GLU A 73 -20.64 -3.88 -22.47
N VAL A 74 -21.63 -3.97 -21.57
CA VAL A 74 -21.41 -3.77 -20.14
C VAL A 74 -20.41 -4.81 -19.61
N TYR A 75 -20.58 -6.09 -19.95
CA TYR A 75 -19.64 -7.14 -19.58
C TYR A 75 -18.21 -6.83 -20.05
N ALA A 76 -18.04 -6.47 -21.32
CA ALA A 76 -16.73 -6.15 -21.88
C ALA A 76 -16.09 -4.96 -21.13
N SER A 77 -16.85 -3.90 -20.85
CA SER A 77 -16.34 -2.74 -20.12
C SER A 77 -15.86 -3.08 -18.71
N TRP A 78 -16.64 -3.88 -17.96
CA TRP A 78 -16.30 -4.29 -16.60
C TRP A 78 -15.12 -5.25 -16.58
N LYS A 79 -15.06 -6.19 -17.53
CA LYS A 79 -13.92 -7.09 -17.69
C LYS A 79 -12.62 -6.30 -17.88
N THR A 80 -12.59 -5.39 -18.85
CA THR A 80 -11.41 -4.55 -19.11
C THR A 80 -11.05 -3.70 -17.89
N TYR A 81 -12.03 -3.13 -17.19
CA TYR A 81 -11.78 -2.33 -15.99
C TYR A 81 -11.16 -3.16 -14.86
N LEU A 82 -11.71 -4.34 -14.56
CA LEU A 82 -11.23 -5.21 -13.48
C LEU A 82 -9.83 -5.78 -13.78
N GLU A 83 -9.55 -6.14 -15.03
CA GLU A 83 -8.20 -6.54 -15.47
C GLU A 83 -7.19 -5.41 -15.23
N ALA A 84 -7.51 -4.20 -15.66
CA ALA A 84 -6.66 -3.03 -15.48
C ALA A 84 -6.45 -2.69 -13.99
N LEU A 85 -7.52 -2.75 -13.18
CA LEU A 85 -7.46 -2.48 -11.75
C LEU A 85 -6.58 -3.51 -11.03
N SER A 86 -6.75 -4.81 -11.32
CA SER A 86 -5.91 -5.86 -10.74
C SER A 86 -4.43 -5.67 -11.10
N GLY A 87 -4.15 -5.31 -12.36
CA GLY A 87 -2.80 -4.96 -12.81
C GLY A 87 -2.20 -3.78 -12.06
N ARG A 88 -2.98 -2.71 -11.85
CA ARG A 88 -2.56 -1.52 -11.07
C ARG A 88 -2.26 -1.86 -9.61
N CYS A 89 -3.12 -2.65 -8.96
CA CYS A 89 -2.88 -3.10 -7.59
C CYS A 89 -1.61 -3.94 -7.50
N THR A 90 -1.40 -4.89 -8.43
CA THR A 90 -0.17 -5.71 -8.46
C THR A 90 1.08 -4.85 -8.67
N ALA A 91 1.03 -3.87 -9.57
CA ALA A 91 2.15 -2.96 -9.79
C ALA A 91 2.42 -2.07 -8.56
N LEU A 92 1.37 -1.62 -7.87
CA LEU A 92 1.50 -0.82 -6.66
C LEU A 92 2.07 -1.65 -5.50
N GLN A 93 1.61 -2.89 -5.30
CA GLN A 93 2.19 -3.82 -4.33
C GLN A 93 3.71 -3.91 -4.48
N GLY A 94 4.21 -4.21 -5.69
CA GLY A 94 5.65 -4.34 -5.91
C GLY A 94 6.44 -3.04 -5.68
N LYS A 95 5.82 -1.88 -5.94
CA LYS A 95 6.44 -0.57 -5.64
C LYS A 95 6.51 -0.32 -4.13
N LEU A 96 5.47 -0.66 -3.38
CA LEU A 96 5.44 -0.52 -1.92
C LEU A 96 6.46 -1.44 -1.25
N GLU A 97 6.54 -2.70 -1.67
CA GLU A 97 7.54 -3.66 -1.17
C GLU A 97 8.97 -3.17 -1.43
N ARG A 98 9.25 -2.65 -2.64
CA ARG A 98 10.55 -2.08 -2.98
C ARG A 98 10.88 -0.85 -2.12
N ALA A 99 9.95 0.08 -1.97
CA ALA A 99 10.16 1.28 -1.15
C ALA A 99 10.53 0.92 0.30
N GLY A 100 9.85 -0.06 0.89
CA GLY A 100 10.18 -0.55 2.23
C GLY A 100 11.57 -1.19 2.32
N ASN A 101 11.98 -1.95 1.31
CA ASN A 101 13.29 -2.59 1.25
C ASN A 101 14.42 -1.56 1.08
N ASP A 102 14.27 -0.62 0.16
CA ASP A 102 15.29 0.39 -0.14
C ASP A 102 15.52 1.32 1.06
N LEU A 103 14.44 1.70 1.76
CA LEU A 103 14.53 2.45 3.00
C LEU A 103 15.29 1.66 4.08
N PHE A 104 14.96 0.38 4.27
CA PHE A 104 15.64 -0.46 5.25
C PHE A 104 17.14 -0.58 4.99
N LEU A 105 17.54 -0.83 3.73
CA LEU A 105 18.95 -0.93 3.37
C LEU A 105 19.70 0.38 3.58
N THR A 106 19.04 1.52 3.36
CA THR A 106 19.63 2.84 3.59
C THR A 106 19.84 3.09 5.08
N ASP A 107 18.83 2.82 5.90
CA ASP A 107 18.88 3.02 7.36
C ASP A 107 19.91 2.09 8.02
N ASP A 108 20.00 0.83 7.57
CA ASP A 108 20.98 -0.14 8.06
C ASP A 108 22.42 0.28 7.74
N ASN A 109 22.68 0.76 6.51
CA ASN A 109 23.99 1.27 6.11
C ASN A 109 24.40 2.49 6.96
N LEU A 110 23.49 3.46 7.13
CA LEU A 110 23.74 4.62 7.98
C LEU A 110 24.07 4.22 9.42
N ASN A 111 23.31 3.30 10.01
CA ASN A 111 23.60 2.77 11.34
C ASN A 111 24.97 2.10 11.41
N GLY A 112 25.36 1.36 10.36
CA GLY A 112 26.69 0.77 10.23
C GLY A 112 27.81 1.83 10.23
N LEU A 113 27.64 2.92 9.47
CA LEU A 113 28.61 4.02 9.44
C LEU A 113 28.73 4.71 10.80
N PHE A 114 27.62 4.98 11.49
CA PHE A 114 27.66 5.56 12.84
C PHE A 114 28.26 4.61 13.86
N THR A 115 27.99 3.31 13.75
CA THR A 115 28.60 2.29 14.60
C THR A 115 30.12 2.26 14.41
N GLU A 116 30.59 2.36 13.17
CA GLU A 116 32.02 2.40 12.87
C GLU A 116 32.68 3.69 13.37
N LEU A 117 32.01 4.84 13.18
CA LEU A 117 32.46 6.12 13.73
C LEU A 117 32.56 6.07 15.26
N ALA A 118 31.58 5.48 15.94
CA ALA A 118 31.60 5.31 17.39
C ALA A 118 32.76 4.43 17.86
N LYS A 119 33.17 3.42 17.08
CA LYS A 119 34.36 2.61 17.40
C LYS A 119 35.66 3.40 17.24
N GLN A 120 35.74 4.29 16.25
CA GLN A 120 36.93 5.09 15.99
C GLN A 120 37.19 6.15 17.07
N TYR A 121 36.13 6.70 17.66
CA TYR A 121 36.21 7.79 18.63
C TYR A 121 35.76 7.37 20.05
N GLN A 122 36.17 6.18 20.50
CA GLN A 122 35.85 5.68 21.86
C GLN A 122 36.50 6.50 22.98
N ASP A 123 37.61 7.17 22.66
CA ASP A 123 38.40 8.00 23.57
C ASP A 123 37.82 9.40 23.77
N THR A 124 36.82 9.78 22.96
CA THR A 124 36.18 11.09 23.02
C THR A 124 34.97 11.01 23.96
N PRO A 125 34.99 11.66 25.14
CA PRO A 125 33.86 11.64 26.06
C PRO A 125 32.64 12.32 25.44
N ALA A 126 31.45 11.77 25.67
CA ALA A 126 30.20 12.44 25.29
C ALA A 126 30.05 13.75 26.09
N THR A 127 30.19 14.90 25.42
CA THR A 127 30.25 16.23 26.06
C THR A 127 28.91 16.98 26.06
N GLY A 128 27.81 16.38 25.60
CA GLY A 128 26.48 16.98 25.57
C GLY A 128 25.37 16.03 26.02
N GLY A 129 24.38 16.56 26.75
CA GLY A 129 23.20 15.80 27.20
C GLY A 129 23.26 15.25 28.63
N GLN A 130 24.21 15.68 29.46
CA GLN A 130 24.13 15.40 30.90
C GLN A 130 23.03 16.26 31.52
N GLU A 131 22.05 15.61 32.14
CA GLU A 131 20.98 16.25 32.91
C GLU A 131 21.59 17.19 33.96
N ARG A 132 20.96 18.35 34.12
CA ARG A 132 21.25 19.28 35.20
C ARG A 132 20.27 19.04 36.33
#